data_AF-A0A8S9YWW2-F1
#
_entry.id   AF-A0A8S9YWW2-F1
#
_cell.length_a   1.000
_cell.length_b   1.000
_cell.length_c   1.000
_cell.angle_alpha   90.00
_cell.angle_beta   90.00
_cell.angle_gamma   90.00
#
_symmetry.space_group_name_H-M   'P 1'
#
loop_
_entity.id
_entity.type
_entity.pdbx_description
1 polymer ?
#
loop_
_entity_poly.entity_id
_entity_poly.type
_entity_poly.pdbx_seq_one_letter_code
_entity_poly.pdbx_strand_id
1 'polypeptide(L)'
;MNSAAQNDMQKDACDKNHAYAVDHDVHNMCNTSSGIGLYRGVELEDNSQSIPISWMKFTQENLSRSQKQRACSEQLRGKIKTVLRNVKNAIYGQFNVVNNALQTRIMQTMNARDQLRTAIKKIVQEIYETEKLVQLLTQSIEDKLKPLKVAETRLKERTKRHSMELCQDDPMKTLQCETIELRTIIRALKDKLHQACLSQTRLQRNQEALQADIAIKENSLEIDQRCLNIRKTFPINDKRGTLLSVPVSY
;
A
#
# COMPACT_ATOMS: atom_id res chain seq x y z
N MET A 1 22.45 -34.95 -9.69
CA MET A 1 23.21 -35.83 -10.62
C MET A 1 22.28 -36.97 -10.99
N ASN A 2 22.20 -37.39 -12.25
CA ASN A 2 21.26 -38.45 -12.64
C ASN A 2 21.82 -39.80 -12.16
N SER A 3 21.13 -40.43 -11.23
CA SER A 3 21.52 -41.70 -10.58
C SER A 3 21.86 -42.78 -11.62
N ALA A 4 21.16 -42.82 -12.75
CA ALA A 4 21.39 -43.80 -13.80
C ALA A 4 22.80 -43.68 -14.43
N ALA A 5 23.22 -42.48 -14.84
CA ALA A 5 24.53 -42.29 -15.47
C ALA A 5 25.69 -42.52 -14.48
N GLN A 6 25.47 -42.28 -13.18
CA GLN A 6 26.43 -42.61 -12.14
C GLN A 6 26.55 -44.12 -11.95
N ASN A 7 25.41 -44.83 -11.89
CA ASN A 7 25.37 -46.28 -11.75
C ASN A 7 25.99 -46.98 -12.96
N ASP A 8 25.73 -46.52 -14.18
CA ASP A 8 26.32 -47.06 -15.42
C ASP A 8 27.86 -46.96 -15.38
N MET A 9 28.39 -45.79 -14.99
CA MET A 9 29.84 -45.58 -14.85
C MET A 9 30.45 -46.43 -13.75
N GLN A 10 29.76 -46.57 -12.61
CA GLN A 10 30.24 -47.38 -11.49
C GLN A 10 30.28 -48.87 -11.85
N LYS A 11 29.26 -49.34 -12.57
CA LYS A 11 29.21 -50.71 -13.07
C LYS A 11 30.32 -50.99 -14.07
N ASP A 12 30.49 -50.13 -15.08
CA ASP A 12 31.55 -50.25 -16.07
C ASP A 12 32.97 -50.23 -15.43
N ALA A 13 33.17 -49.39 -14.40
CA ALA A 13 34.42 -49.39 -13.63
C ALA A 13 34.61 -50.68 -12.82
N CYS A 14 33.55 -51.22 -12.22
CA CYS A 14 33.58 -52.48 -11.48
C CYS A 14 33.94 -53.66 -12.40
N ASP A 15 33.29 -53.75 -13.55
CA ASP A 15 33.51 -54.81 -14.54
C ASP A 15 34.97 -54.78 -15.07
N LYS A 16 35.52 -53.59 -15.30
CA LYS A 16 36.94 -53.42 -15.70
C LYS A 16 37.93 -53.79 -14.60
N ASN A 17 37.65 -53.42 -13.35
CA ASN A 17 38.50 -53.79 -12.22
C ASN A 17 38.50 -55.32 -12.02
N HIS A 18 37.34 -55.96 -12.21
CA HIS A 18 37.23 -57.41 -12.16
C HIS A 18 38.03 -58.07 -13.29
N ALA A 19 37.86 -57.60 -14.53
CA ALA A 19 38.64 -58.09 -15.67
C ALA A 19 40.14 -57.93 -15.45
N TYR A 20 40.59 -56.77 -14.97
CA TYR A 20 41.99 -56.52 -14.63
C TYR A 20 42.54 -57.48 -13.58
N ALA A 21 41.76 -57.79 -12.53
CA ALA A 21 42.18 -58.74 -11.50
C ALA A 21 42.37 -60.15 -12.08
N VAL A 22 41.44 -60.61 -12.92
CA VAL A 22 41.55 -61.90 -13.62
C VAL A 22 42.78 -61.92 -14.54
N ASP A 23 42.97 -60.89 -15.36
CA ASP A 23 44.11 -60.81 -16.29
C ASP A 23 45.44 -60.75 -15.54
N HIS A 24 45.50 -60.03 -14.42
CA HIS A 24 46.66 -59.96 -13.54
C HIS A 24 47.01 -61.33 -12.94
N ASP A 25 46.02 -62.07 -12.46
CA ASP A 25 46.23 -63.40 -11.90
C ASP A 25 46.70 -64.38 -12.98
N VAL A 26 46.09 -64.35 -14.17
CA VAL A 26 46.50 -65.18 -15.33
C VAL A 26 47.91 -64.83 -15.79
N HIS A 27 48.26 -63.54 -15.84
CA HIS A 27 49.60 -63.09 -16.23
C HIS A 27 50.71 -63.66 -15.32
N ASN A 28 50.41 -63.82 -14.02
CA ASN A 28 51.34 -64.36 -13.03
C ASN A 28 51.38 -65.89 -12.99
N MET A 29 50.54 -66.60 -13.75
CA MET A 29 50.55 -68.06 -13.78
C MET A 29 51.79 -68.59 -14.50
N CYS A 30 52.32 -69.69 -13.98
CA CYS A 30 53.45 -70.44 -14.54
C CYS A 30 53.21 -71.95 -14.41
N ASN A 31 54.08 -72.76 -15.03
CA ASN A 31 53.94 -74.22 -15.07
C ASN A 31 53.91 -74.91 -13.69
N THR A 32 54.29 -74.21 -12.62
CA THR A 32 54.29 -74.71 -11.24
C THR A 32 53.20 -74.08 -10.37
N SER A 33 52.28 -73.30 -10.95
CA SER A 33 51.20 -72.63 -10.20
C SER A 33 50.16 -73.64 -9.72
N SER A 34 49.66 -73.45 -8.50
CA SER A 34 48.55 -74.25 -7.96
C SER A 34 47.24 -73.93 -8.69
N GLY A 35 46.47 -74.95 -9.07
CA GLY A 35 45.18 -74.78 -9.73
C GLY A 35 45.20 -74.87 -11.26
N ILE A 36 46.36 -75.15 -11.88
CA ILE A 36 46.44 -75.47 -13.32
C ILE A 36 45.91 -76.89 -13.59
N GLY A 37 45.14 -77.09 -14.66
CA GLY A 37 44.52 -78.37 -14.99
C GLY A 37 44.18 -78.50 -16.48
N LEU A 38 43.87 -79.73 -16.90
CA LEU A 38 43.40 -80.00 -18.27
C LEU A 38 41.88 -79.82 -18.33
N TYR A 39 41.43 -78.83 -19.09
CA TYR A 39 40.02 -78.57 -19.38
C TYR A 39 39.71 -79.04 -20.80
N ARG A 40 38.69 -79.88 -20.99
CA ARG A 40 38.32 -80.45 -22.30
C ARG A 40 37.21 -79.63 -22.94
N GLY A 41 37.40 -79.17 -24.18
CA GLY A 41 36.35 -78.51 -24.98
C GLY A 41 36.25 -76.99 -24.79
N VAL A 42 37.09 -76.39 -23.96
CA VAL A 42 37.13 -74.93 -23.72
C VAL A 42 37.54 -74.15 -24.98
N GLU A 43 38.26 -74.79 -25.89
CA GLU A 43 38.67 -74.24 -27.18
C GLU A 43 37.49 -74.01 -28.15
N LEU A 44 36.32 -74.61 -27.86
CA LEU A 44 35.10 -74.46 -28.65
C LEU A 44 34.06 -73.54 -27.97
N GLU A 45 34.33 -73.08 -26.74
CA GLU A 45 33.44 -72.17 -26.03
C GLU A 45 33.68 -70.72 -26.46
N ASP A 46 32.70 -70.10 -27.12
CA ASP A 46 32.70 -68.65 -27.37
C ASP A 46 31.55 -67.97 -26.60
N ASN A 47 31.87 -67.52 -25.38
CA ASN A 47 30.97 -66.73 -24.53
C ASN A 47 31.23 -65.22 -24.66
N SER A 48 31.96 -64.79 -25.70
CA SER A 48 32.37 -63.39 -25.89
C SER A 48 31.16 -62.51 -26.20
N GLN A 49 30.80 -61.61 -25.28
CA GLN A 49 29.70 -60.66 -25.50
C GLN A 49 30.12 -59.41 -26.29
N SER A 50 31.43 -59.20 -26.48
CA SER A 50 31.95 -58.02 -27.15
C SER A 50 33.28 -58.30 -27.85
N ILE A 51 33.63 -57.45 -28.80
CA ILE A 51 34.94 -57.40 -29.46
C ILE A 51 35.65 -56.11 -29.03
N PRO A 52 36.98 -55.98 -29.19
CA PRO A 52 37.73 -54.81 -28.71
C PRO A 52 37.14 -53.46 -29.15
N ILE A 53 36.64 -53.39 -30.39
CA ILE A 53 36.00 -52.18 -30.93
C ILE A 53 34.68 -51.87 -30.20
N SER A 54 33.82 -52.87 -29.94
CA SER A 54 32.54 -52.64 -29.26
C SER A 54 32.70 -52.40 -27.76
N TRP A 55 33.68 -53.01 -27.10
CA TRP A 55 34.06 -52.73 -25.70
C TRP A 55 34.58 -51.30 -25.51
N MET A 56 35.49 -50.86 -26.38
CA MET A 56 35.99 -49.49 -26.37
C MET A 56 34.87 -48.49 -26.60
N LYS A 57 34.01 -48.77 -27.59
CA LYS A 57 32.83 -47.94 -27.90
C LYS A 57 31.87 -47.86 -26.71
N PHE A 58 31.57 -48.96 -26.03
CA PHE A 58 30.71 -48.97 -24.84
C PHE A 58 31.24 -48.04 -23.75
N THR A 59 32.54 -48.12 -23.44
CA THR A 59 33.20 -47.23 -22.47
C THR A 59 33.13 -45.77 -22.90
N GLN A 60 33.44 -45.48 -24.17
CA GLN A 60 33.40 -44.12 -24.72
C GLN A 60 31.99 -43.53 -24.67
N GLU A 61 30.97 -44.34 -24.96
CA GLU A 61 29.57 -43.94 -24.88
C GLU A 61 29.14 -43.64 -23.44
N ASN A 62 29.51 -44.47 -22.47
CA ASN A 62 29.25 -44.22 -21.05
C ASN A 62 29.91 -42.92 -20.57
N LEU A 63 31.17 -42.70 -20.93
CA LEU A 63 31.89 -41.47 -20.61
C LEU A 63 31.23 -40.24 -21.24
N SER A 64 30.88 -40.33 -22.53
CA SER A 64 30.18 -39.26 -23.26
C SER A 64 28.82 -38.94 -22.63
N ARG A 65 28.04 -39.97 -22.27
CA ARG A 65 26.75 -39.82 -21.57
C ARG A 65 26.94 -39.12 -20.21
N SER A 66 27.93 -39.53 -19.41
CA SER A 66 28.25 -38.91 -18.13
C SER A 66 28.65 -37.43 -18.28
N GLN A 67 29.53 -37.12 -19.24
CA GLN A 67 29.94 -35.74 -19.54
C GLN A 67 28.74 -34.88 -19.96
N LYS A 68 27.91 -35.35 -20.88
CA LYS A 68 26.68 -34.65 -21.31
C LYS A 68 25.74 -34.39 -20.13
N GLN A 69 25.56 -35.39 -19.26
CA GLN A 69 24.68 -35.26 -18.10
C GLN A 69 25.22 -34.25 -17.07
N ARG A 70 26.54 -34.23 -16.84
CA ARG A 70 27.19 -33.24 -15.95
C ARG A 70 27.05 -31.83 -16.51
N ALA A 71 27.34 -31.62 -17.80
CA ALA A 71 27.18 -30.33 -18.47
C ALA A 71 25.73 -29.83 -18.43
N CYS A 72 24.75 -30.70 -18.71
CA CYS A 72 23.33 -30.36 -18.61
C CYS A 72 22.94 -29.99 -17.16
N SER A 73 23.41 -30.75 -16.16
CA SER A 73 23.16 -30.46 -14.74
C SER A 73 23.76 -29.13 -14.30
N GLU A 74 24.96 -28.79 -14.78
CA GLU A 74 25.61 -27.51 -14.48
C GLU A 74 24.84 -26.34 -15.11
N GLN A 75 24.46 -26.47 -16.39
CA GLN A 75 23.65 -25.48 -17.08
C GLN A 75 22.31 -25.26 -16.36
N LEU A 76 21.64 -26.33 -15.93
CA LEU A 76 20.38 -26.24 -15.19
C LEU A 76 20.56 -25.52 -13.86
N ARG A 77 21.60 -25.85 -13.09
CA ARG A 77 21.92 -25.15 -11.83
C ARG A 77 22.22 -23.67 -12.07
N GLY A 78 22.92 -23.34 -13.16
CA GLY A 78 23.16 -21.96 -13.60
C GLY A 78 21.85 -21.22 -13.86
N LYS A 79 20.93 -21.81 -14.65
CA LYS A 79 19.60 -21.26 -14.92
C LYS A 79 18.80 -21.04 -13.63
N ILE A 80 18.80 -22.02 -12.72
CA ILE A 80 18.12 -21.92 -11.41
C ILE A 80 18.68 -20.75 -10.59
N LYS A 81 20.01 -20.61 -10.49
CA LYS A 81 20.65 -19.49 -9.77
C LYS A 81 20.25 -18.13 -10.35
N THR A 82 20.20 -18.01 -11.69
CA THR A 82 19.77 -16.78 -12.37
C THR A 82 18.31 -16.47 -12.06
N VAL A 83 17.41 -17.44 -12.16
CA VAL A 83 15.98 -17.25 -11.83
C VAL A 83 15.82 -16.81 -10.37
N LEU A 84 16.50 -17.45 -9.41
CA LEU A 84 16.42 -17.08 -8.00
C LEU A 84 16.93 -15.65 -7.75
N ARG A 85 18.01 -15.23 -8.42
CA ARG A 85 18.50 -13.85 -8.36
C ARG A 85 17.49 -12.86 -8.93
N ASN A 86 16.88 -13.19 -10.07
CA ASN A 86 15.88 -12.33 -10.70
C ASN A 86 14.63 -12.19 -9.83
N VAL A 87 14.13 -13.29 -9.26
CA VAL A 87 12.99 -13.29 -8.33
C VAL A 87 13.32 -12.47 -7.08
N LYS A 88 14.51 -12.64 -6.49
CA LYS A 88 15.00 -11.81 -5.38
C LYS A 88 14.91 -10.33 -5.75
N ASN A 89 15.57 -9.93 -6.83
CA ASN A 89 15.63 -8.52 -7.24
C ASN A 89 14.24 -7.96 -7.53
N ALA A 90 13.35 -8.74 -8.16
CA ALA A 90 11.98 -8.34 -8.43
C ALA A 90 11.18 -8.11 -7.14
N ILE A 91 11.28 -9.01 -6.16
CA ILE A 91 10.60 -8.85 -4.86
C ILE A 91 11.12 -7.62 -4.12
N TYR A 92 12.43 -7.40 -4.06
CA TYR A 92 13.01 -6.20 -3.42
C TYR A 92 12.60 -4.91 -4.16
N GLY A 93 12.61 -4.93 -5.49
CA GLY A 93 12.14 -3.81 -6.31
C GLY A 93 10.69 -3.48 -6.01
N GLN A 94 9.81 -4.48 -6.04
CA GLN A 94 8.38 -4.29 -5.75
C GLN A 94 8.15 -3.81 -4.31
N PHE A 95 8.91 -4.33 -3.35
CA PHE A 95 8.84 -3.89 -1.96
C PHE A 95 9.13 -2.39 -1.83
N ASN A 96 10.22 -1.92 -2.44
CA ASN A 96 10.62 -0.51 -2.43
C ASN A 96 9.60 0.37 -3.15
N VAL A 97 9.13 -0.04 -4.33
CA VAL A 97 8.11 0.69 -5.11
C VAL A 97 6.84 0.91 -4.27
N VAL A 98 6.31 -0.15 -3.67
CA VAL A 98 5.08 -0.06 -2.86
C VAL A 98 5.29 0.76 -1.59
N ASN A 99 6.44 0.63 -0.92
CA ASN A 99 6.71 1.40 0.29
C ASN A 99 6.86 2.90 0.00
N ASN A 100 7.53 3.26 -1.09
CA ASN A 100 7.66 4.65 -1.53
C ASN A 100 6.28 5.23 -1.91
N ALA A 101 5.44 4.44 -2.59
CA ALA A 101 4.08 4.84 -2.93
C ALA A 101 3.22 5.06 -1.67
N LEU A 102 3.29 4.15 -0.69
CA LEU A 102 2.60 4.28 0.60
C LEU A 102 3.07 5.53 1.38
N GLN A 103 4.38 5.75 1.48
CA GLN A 103 4.92 6.94 2.14
C GLN A 103 4.46 8.23 1.46
N THR A 104 4.47 8.27 0.13
CA THR A 104 3.96 9.40 -0.65
C THR A 104 2.48 9.63 -0.36
N ARG A 105 1.68 8.56 -0.30
CA ARG A 105 0.25 8.65 -0.02
C ARG A 105 -0.05 9.15 1.40
N ILE A 106 0.71 8.67 2.39
CA ILE A 106 0.63 9.15 3.78
C ILE A 106 0.92 10.66 3.81
N MET A 107 2.01 11.12 3.20
CA MET A 107 2.37 12.53 3.14
C MET A 107 1.27 13.38 2.49
N GLN A 108 0.74 12.95 1.34
CA GLN A 108 -0.36 13.63 0.66
C GLN A 108 -1.61 13.74 1.55
N THR A 109 -1.97 12.66 2.23
CA THR A 109 -3.15 12.59 3.09
C THR A 109 -2.99 13.43 4.36
N MET A 110 -1.78 13.46 4.94
CA MET A 110 -1.42 14.36 6.04
C MET A 110 -1.56 15.82 5.62
N ASN A 111 -0.99 16.20 4.48
CA ASN A 111 -1.07 17.57 3.96
C ASN A 111 -2.53 18.00 3.74
N ALA A 112 -3.35 17.13 3.13
CA ALA A 112 -4.78 17.40 2.92
C ALA A 112 -5.52 17.58 4.26
N ARG A 113 -5.28 16.70 5.25
CA ARG A 113 -5.86 16.82 6.59
C ARG A 113 -5.48 18.15 7.25
N ASP A 114 -4.21 18.56 7.13
CA ASP A 114 -3.72 19.77 7.79
C ASP A 114 -4.26 21.05 7.12
N GLN A 115 -4.50 21.03 5.81
CA GLN A 115 -5.24 22.07 5.10
C GLN A 115 -6.70 22.15 5.59
N LEU A 116 -7.39 21.02 5.75
CA LEU A 116 -8.75 20.97 6.30
C LEU A 116 -8.80 21.49 7.74
N ARG A 117 -7.82 21.12 8.58
CA ARG A 117 -7.66 21.65 9.94
C ARG A 117 -7.35 23.15 9.99
N THR A 118 -6.76 23.70 8.94
CA THR A 118 -6.56 25.15 8.83
C THR A 118 -7.86 25.83 8.41
N ALA A 119 -8.59 25.24 7.46
CA ALA A 119 -9.89 25.74 7.02
C ALA A 119 -10.92 25.75 8.15
N ILE A 120 -11.01 24.68 8.95
CA ILE A 120 -11.97 24.61 10.05
C ILE A 120 -11.73 25.69 11.11
N LYS A 121 -10.46 26.05 11.40
CA LYS A 121 -10.14 27.15 12.32
C LYS A 121 -10.71 28.48 11.82
N LYS A 122 -10.63 28.73 10.51
CA LYS A 122 -11.21 29.94 9.89
C LYS A 122 -12.74 29.92 9.99
N ILE A 123 -13.38 28.79 9.69
CA ILE A 123 -14.85 28.66 9.81
C ILE A 123 -15.30 28.87 11.25
N VAL A 124 -14.62 28.30 12.23
CA VAL A 124 -14.96 28.50 13.66
C VAL A 124 -14.86 29.98 14.04
N GLN A 125 -13.83 30.68 13.56
CA GLN A 125 -13.69 32.12 13.78
C GLN A 125 -14.83 32.92 13.11
N GLU A 126 -15.18 32.59 11.87
CA GLU A 126 -16.29 33.23 11.14
C GLU A 126 -17.65 32.98 11.81
N ILE A 127 -17.87 31.78 12.37
CA ILE A 127 -19.09 31.47 13.14
C ILE A 127 -19.16 32.39 14.37
N TYR A 128 -18.08 32.50 15.13
CA TYR A 128 -18.01 33.35 16.31
C TYR A 128 -18.27 34.84 16.00
N GLU A 129 -17.70 35.34 14.90
CA GLU A 129 -17.94 36.71 14.43
C GLU A 129 -19.39 36.92 13.99
N THR A 130 -19.97 35.94 13.30
CA THR A 130 -21.37 35.98 12.86
C THR A 130 -22.33 35.93 14.07
N GLU A 131 -22.01 35.15 15.11
CA GLU A 131 -22.77 35.09 16.36
C GLU A 131 -22.82 36.45 17.07
N LYS A 132 -21.67 37.12 17.17
CA LYS A 132 -21.60 38.49 17.70
C LYS A 132 -22.43 39.47 16.87
N LEU A 133 -22.37 39.36 15.55
CA LEU A 133 -23.15 40.20 14.65
C LEU A 133 -24.66 39.99 14.84
N VAL A 134 -25.11 38.74 14.97
CA VAL A 134 -26.50 38.40 15.26
C VAL A 134 -26.96 39.02 16.59
N GLN A 135 -26.15 38.92 17.64
CA GLN A 135 -26.44 39.53 18.94
C GLN A 135 -26.53 41.06 18.83
N LEU A 136 -25.57 41.69 18.17
CA LEU A 136 -25.54 43.15 17.96
C LEU A 136 -26.76 43.65 17.17
N LEU A 137 -27.12 42.97 16.09
CA LEU A 137 -28.29 43.31 15.28
C LEU A 137 -29.59 43.16 16.08
N THR A 138 -29.70 42.11 16.88
CA THR A 138 -30.84 41.88 17.77
C THR A 138 -30.98 43.03 18.77
N GLN A 139 -29.88 43.41 19.44
CA GLN A 139 -29.87 44.53 20.38
C GLN A 139 -30.23 45.85 19.69
N SER A 140 -29.67 46.12 18.50
CA SER A 140 -29.96 47.33 17.75
C SER A 140 -31.43 47.43 17.32
N ILE A 141 -32.08 46.30 17.01
CA ILE A 141 -33.52 46.26 16.74
C ILE A 141 -34.30 46.66 17.98
N GLU A 142 -33.99 46.07 19.15
CA GLU A 142 -34.63 46.41 20.41
C GLU A 142 -34.47 47.89 20.78
N ASP A 143 -33.27 48.43 20.60
CA ASP A 143 -32.97 49.83 20.92
C ASP A 143 -33.67 50.82 19.99
N LYS A 144 -34.02 50.42 18.75
CA LYS A 144 -34.84 51.24 17.84
C LYS A 144 -36.34 51.02 18.04
N LEU A 145 -36.76 49.85 18.52
CA LEU A 145 -38.16 49.59 18.87
C LEU A 145 -38.63 50.44 20.05
N LYS A 146 -37.77 50.73 21.03
CA LYS A 146 -38.08 51.59 22.18
C LYS A 146 -38.53 53.01 21.76
N PRO A 147 -37.75 53.81 21.00
CA PRO A 147 -38.19 55.12 20.55
C PRO A 147 -39.35 55.05 19.56
N LEU A 148 -39.44 54.01 18.71
CA LEU A 148 -40.60 53.84 17.82
C LEU A 148 -41.91 53.74 18.61
N LYS A 149 -41.93 52.93 19.69
CA LYS A 149 -43.10 52.81 20.56
C LYS A 149 -43.51 54.16 21.15
N VAL A 150 -42.54 54.99 21.56
CA VAL A 150 -42.80 56.32 22.12
C VAL A 150 -43.37 57.25 21.05
N ALA A 151 -42.76 57.31 19.87
CA ALA A 151 -43.20 58.14 18.75
C ALA A 151 -44.62 57.76 18.29
N GLU A 152 -44.91 56.47 18.13
CA GLU A 152 -46.24 55.96 17.76
C GLU A 152 -47.29 56.28 18.83
N THR A 153 -46.94 56.13 20.11
CA THR A 153 -47.84 56.47 21.23
C THR A 153 -48.15 57.96 21.23
N ARG A 154 -47.13 58.82 21.13
CA ARG A 154 -47.30 60.29 21.04
C ARG A 154 -48.17 60.68 19.85
N LEU A 155 -47.92 60.08 18.68
CA LEU A 155 -48.71 60.32 17.48
C LEU A 155 -50.18 59.91 17.70
N LYS A 156 -50.42 58.74 18.32
CA LYS A 156 -51.77 58.28 18.64
C LYS A 156 -52.50 59.21 19.59
N GLU A 157 -51.85 59.70 20.65
CA GLU A 157 -52.46 60.65 21.58
C GLU A 157 -52.83 61.97 20.89
N ARG A 158 -51.99 62.48 19.99
CA ARG A 158 -52.28 63.71 19.23
C ARG A 158 -53.50 63.58 18.31
N THR A 159 -53.81 62.37 17.83
CA THR A 159 -55.03 62.13 17.02
C THR A 159 -56.34 62.25 17.81
N LYS A 160 -56.28 62.38 19.15
CA LYS A 160 -57.46 62.54 20.01
C LYS A 160 -57.87 64.00 20.25
N ARG A 161 -57.15 64.98 19.68
CA ARG A 161 -57.56 66.39 19.75
C ARG A 161 -58.90 66.58 19.02
N HIS A 162 -59.72 67.51 19.49
CA HIS A 162 -61.07 67.73 18.97
C HIS A 162 -61.15 68.99 18.09
N SER A 163 -62.05 69.01 17.12
CA SER A 163 -62.39 70.19 16.31
C SER A 163 -61.15 70.86 15.67
N MET A 164 -61.04 72.19 15.69
CA MET A 164 -59.90 72.92 15.11
C MET A 164 -58.54 72.58 15.75
N GLU A 165 -58.52 72.07 16.99
CA GLU A 165 -57.28 71.68 17.67
C GLU A 165 -56.65 70.40 17.08
N LEU A 166 -57.40 69.63 16.28
CA LEU A 166 -56.87 68.54 15.45
C LEU A 166 -56.13 69.12 14.24
N CYS A 167 -55.12 69.92 14.53
CA CYS A 167 -54.31 70.62 13.55
C CYS A 167 -53.15 69.73 13.08
N GLN A 168 -52.85 69.78 11.79
CA GLN A 168 -51.66 69.17 11.20
C GLN A 168 -50.47 70.13 11.28
N ASP A 169 -50.11 70.46 12.51
CA ASP A 169 -48.98 71.31 12.86
C ASP A 169 -47.63 70.61 12.59
N ASP A 170 -46.54 71.36 12.73
CA ASP A 170 -45.20 70.83 12.46
C ASP A 170 -44.82 69.65 13.39
N PRO A 171 -45.10 69.66 14.71
CA PRO A 171 -44.86 68.50 15.55
C PRO A 171 -45.59 67.22 15.09
N MET A 172 -46.82 67.34 14.56
CA MET A 172 -47.54 66.20 13.98
C MET A 172 -46.80 65.64 12.77
N LYS A 173 -46.38 66.50 11.84
CA LYS A 173 -45.63 66.08 10.63
C LYS A 173 -44.29 65.44 10.99
N THR A 174 -43.53 66.05 11.90
CA THR A 174 -42.22 65.52 12.31
C THR A 174 -42.35 64.15 12.99
N LEU A 175 -43.35 63.94 13.87
CA LEU A 175 -43.61 62.62 14.48
C LEU A 175 -44.01 61.56 13.46
N GLN A 176 -44.77 61.94 12.42
CA GLN A 176 -45.11 61.03 11.31
C GLN A 176 -43.85 60.61 10.54
N CYS A 177 -42.99 61.57 10.19
CA CYS A 177 -41.71 61.30 9.53
C CYS A 177 -40.81 60.40 10.38
N GLU A 178 -40.60 60.74 11.66
CA GLU A 178 -39.79 59.94 12.60
C GLU A 178 -40.28 58.49 12.68
N THR A 179 -41.60 58.28 12.77
CA THR A 179 -42.21 56.94 12.82
C THR A 179 -41.91 56.15 11.54
N ILE A 180 -42.02 56.78 10.37
CA ILE A 180 -41.73 56.14 9.06
C ILE A 180 -40.25 55.78 8.95
N GLU A 181 -39.36 56.68 9.35
CA GLU A 181 -37.91 56.47 9.33
C GLU A 181 -37.49 55.33 10.27
N LEU A 182 -37.96 55.34 11.52
CA LEU A 182 -37.67 54.28 12.49
C LEU A 182 -38.17 52.91 12.02
N ARG A 183 -39.38 52.83 11.46
CA ARG A 183 -39.91 51.59 10.86
C ARG A 183 -39.03 51.10 9.70
N THR A 184 -38.52 52.01 8.88
CA THR A 184 -37.66 51.68 7.74
C THR A 184 -36.32 51.13 8.21
N ILE A 185 -35.69 51.78 9.21
CA ILE A 185 -34.44 51.33 9.82
C ILE A 185 -34.62 49.95 10.47
N ILE A 186 -35.69 49.74 11.24
CA ILE A 186 -35.97 48.46 11.89
C ILE A 186 -36.17 47.35 10.85
N ARG A 187 -36.86 47.62 9.74
CA ARG A 187 -37.00 46.66 8.65
C ARG A 187 -35.64 46.27 8.07
N ALA A 188 -34.81 47.25 7.74
CA ALA A 188 -33.47 47.00 7.21
C ALA A 188 -32.59 46.19 8.19
N LEU A 189 -32.67 46.47 9.50
CA LEU A 189 -31.96 45.70 10.52
C LEU A 189 -32.46 44.25 10.61
N LYS A 190 -33.78 44.04 10.52
CA LYS A 190 -34.37 42.69 10.49
C LYS A 190 -33.93 41.89 9.26
N ASP A 191 -33.88 42.54 8.10
CA ASP A 191 -33.41 41.89 6.88
C ASP A 191 -31.94 41.47 7.02
N LYS A 192 -31.08 42.35 7.58
CA LYS A 192 -29.68 42.01 7.87
C LYS A 192 -29.53 40.90 8.89
N LEU A 193 -30.35 40.89 9.95
CA LEU A 193 -30.37 39.82 10.95
C LEU A 193 -30.72 38.48 10.29
N HIS A 194 -31.74 38.45 9.43
CA HIS A 194 -32.12 37.24 8.70
C HIS A 194 -30.96 36.71 7.83
N GLN A 195 -30.29 37.59 7.08
CA GLN A 195 -29.12 37.20 6.28
C GLN A 195 -27.96 36.67 7.14
N ALA A 196 -27.72 37.27 8.31
CA ALA A 196 -26.69 36.80 9.24
C ALA A 196 -27.01 35.39 9.77
N CYS A 197 -28.26 35.12 10.16
CA CYS A 197 -28.70 33.79 10.62
C CYS A 197 -28.57 32.72 9.52
N LEU A 198 -28.91 33.05 8.27
CA LEU A 198 -28.70 32.15 7.13
C LEU A 198 -27.22 31.85 6.92
N SER A 199 -26.35 32.86 7.01
CA SER A 199 -24.90 32.69 6.91
C SER A 199 -24.36 31.79 8.02
N GLN A 200 -24.80 32.01 9.27
CA GLN A 200 -24.42 31.19 10.43
C GLN A 200 -24.78 29.72 10.22
N THR A 201 -26.00 29.44 9.75
CA THR A 201 -26.48 28.08 9.50
C THR A 201 -25.63 27.40 8.41
N ARG A 202 -25.26 28.13 7.36
CA ARG A 202 -24.37 27.62 6.29
C ARG A 202 -22.96 27.33 6.83
N LEU A 203 -22.41 28.21 7.66
CA LEU A 203 -21.09 28.01 8.27
C LEU A 203 -21.07 26.78 9.19
N GLN A 204 -22.11 26.56 10.01
CA GLN A 204 -22.24 25.38 10.87
C GLN A 204 -22.28 24.08 10.05
N ARG A 205 -23.06 24.03 8.96
CA ARG A 205 -23.07 22.86 8.06
C ARG A 205 -21.70 22.60 7.42
N ASN A 206 -20.99 23.67 7.02
CA ASN A 206 -19.65 23.54 6.47
C ASN A 206 -18.65 23.04 7.52
N GLN A 207 -18.79 23.46 8.78
CA GLN A 207 -17.98 22.98 9.89
C GLN A 207 -18.16 21.47 10.09
N GLU A 208 -19.41 20.98 10.14
CA GLU A 208 -19.73 19.55 10.29
C GLU A 208 -19.15 18.74 9.13
N ALA A 209 -19.29 19.22 7.89
CA ALA A 209 -18.73 18.56 6.71
C ALA A 209 -17.19 18.47 6.78
N LEU A 210 -16.50 19.56 7.16
CA LEU A 210 -15.05 19.54 7.33
C LEU A 210 -14.60 18.60 8.45
N GLN A 211 -15.35 18.51 9.55
CA GLN A 211 -15.04 17.57 10.64
C GLN A 211 -15.14 16.13 10.17
N ALA A 212 -16.19 15.78 9.42
CA ALA A 212 -16.35 14.46 8.84
C ALA A 212 -15.19 14.12 7.90
N ASP A 213 -14.81 15.04 7.02
CA ASP A 213 -13.67 14.85 6.11
C ASP A 213 -12.34 14.67 6.84
N ILE A 214 -12.09 15.44 7.90
CA ILE A 214 -10.90 15.28 8.75
C ILE A 214 -10.87 13.89 9.37
N ALA A 215 -11.99 13.42 9.93
CA ALA A 215 -12.08 12.09 10.53
C ALA A 215 -11.78 10.97 9.50
N ILE A 216 -12.29 11.12 8.26
CA ILE A 216 -11.98 10.19 7.16
C ILE A 216 -10.48 10.20 6.83
N LYS A 217 -9.82 11.37 6.81
CA LYS A 217 -8.37 11.44 6.55
C LYS A 217 -7.56 10.83 7.69
N GLU A 218 -7.96 11.06 8.93
CA GLU A 218 -7.30 10.46 10.11
C GLU A 218 -7.38 8.94 10.10
N ASN A 219 -8.55 8.38 9.81
CA ASN A 219 -8.72 6.93 9.67
C ASN A 219 -7.86 6.37 8.52
N SER A 220 -7.91 7.00 7.34
CA SER A 220 -7.05 6.61 6.20
C SER A 220 -5.57 6.59 6.57
N LEU A 221 -5.10 7.60 7.31
CA LEU A 221 -3.71 7.69 7.77
C LEU A 221 -3.34 6.57 8.74
N GLU A 222 -4.22 6.23 9.67
CA GLU A 222 -3.99 5.14 10.62
C GLU A 222 -3.83 3.80 9.88
N ILE A 223 -4.72 3.53 8.92
CA ILE A 223 -4.68 2.34 8.08
C ILE A 223 -3.36 2.29 7.28
N ASP A 224 -3.02 3.36 6.56
CA ASP A 224 -1.82 3.40 5.72
C ASP A 224 -0.54 3.26 6.56
N GLN A 225 -0.49 3.89 7.74
CA GLN A 225 0.63 3.79 8.66
C GLN A 225 0.77 2.36 9.22
N ARG A 226 -0.34 1.70 9.54
CA ARG A 226 -0.36 0.29 9.96
C ARG A 226 0.16 -0.62 8.84
N CYS A 227 -0.31 -0.42 7.61
CA CYS A 227 0.16 -1.16 6.43
C CYS A 227 1.68 -1.01 6.25
N LEU A 228 2.20 0.21 6.35
CA LEU A 228 3.64 0.47 6.24
C LEU A 228 4.43 -0.19 7.38
N ASN A 229 3.90 -0.18 8.61
CA ASN A 229 4.53 -0.80 9.77
C ASN A 229 4.63 -2.33 9.63
N ILE A 230 3.57 -3.01 9.16
CA ILE A 230 3.61 -4.46 8.91
C ILE A 230 4.71 -4.82 7.91
N ARG A 231 4.88 -4.00 6.87
CA ARG A 231 5.87 -4.22 5.82
C ARG A 231 7.32 -4.04 6.29
N LYS A 232 7.59 -3.38 7.42
CA LYS A 232 8.95 -3.27 8.00
C LYS A 232 9.56 -4.63 8.40
N THR A 233 8.74 -5.67 8.55
CA THR A 233 9.19 -7.02 8.88
C THR A 233 9.84 -7.77 7.71
N PHE A 234 9.80 -7.19 6.50
CA PHE A 234 10.49 -7.72 5.33
C PHE A 234 11.95 -7.20 5.26
N PRO A 235 12.93 -8.05 4.90
CA PRO A 235 12.79 -9.46 4.52
C PRO A 235 12.67 -10.38 5.74
N ILE A 236 11.76 -11.36 5.66
CA ILE A 236 11.64 -12.41 6.68
C ILE A 236 12.90 -13.26 6.66
N ASN A 237 13.69 -13.22 7.73
CA ASN A 237 14.80 -14.13 7.95
C ASN A 237 14.25 -15.41 8.60
N ASP A 238 14.11 -16.49 7.83
CA ASP A 238 13.83 -17.81 8.39
C ASP A 238 15.13 -18.45 8.92
N LYS A 239 15.01 -19.40 9.86
CA LYS A 239 16.13 -20.17 10.43
C LYS A 239 16.91 -20.98 9.38
N ARG A 240 16.35 -21.13 8.17
CA ARG A 240 16.99 -21.77 6.99
C ARG A 240 17.72 -20.77 6.09
N GLY A 241 17.88 -19.52 6.54
CA GLY A 241 18.28 -18.37 5.74
C GLY A 241 17.06 -17.64 5.17
N THR A 242 17.25 -16.43 4.62
CA THR A 242 16.17 -15.74 3.89
C THR A 242 15.58 -16.70 2.85
N LEU A 243 14.28 -16.63 2.51
CA LEU A 243 13.62 -17.45 1.45
C LEU A 243 14.34 -17.50 0.08
N LEU A 244 15.43 -16.75 -0.05
CA LEU A 244 16.26 -16.48 -1.21
C LEU A 244 17.69 -17.02 -1.07
N SER A 245 18.05 -17.68 0.05
CA SER A 245 19.34 -18.35 0.20
C SER A 245 19.28 -19.74 -0.42
N VAL A 246 20.03 -19.94 -1.50
CA VAL A 246 20.17 -21.26 -2.14
C VAL A 246 21.06 -22.13 -1.25
N PRO A 247 20.64 -23.34 -0.86
CA PRO A 247 21.54 -24.30 -0.21
C PRO A 247 22.66 -24.62 -1.20
N VAL A 248 23.88 -24.23 -0.87
CA VAL A 248 25.07 -24.72 -1.56
C VAL A 248 25.36 -26.10 -0.97
N SER A 249 24.78 -27.14 -1.56
CA SER A 249 25.25 -28.50 -1.31
C SER A 249 26.57 -28.65 -2.06
N TYR A 250 27.66 -28.70 -1.28
CA TYR A 250 28.99 -29.12 -1.75
C TYR A 250 28.95 -30.58 -2.19
#